data_AF-A0A950XNS5-F1
#
_entry.id   AF-A0A950XNS5-F1
#
_cell.length_a   1.000
_cell.length_b   1.000
_cell.length_c   1.000
_cell.angle_alpha   90.00
_cell.angle_beta   90.00
_cell.angle_gamma   90.00
#
_symmetry.space_group_name_H-M   'P 1'
#
loop_
_entity.id
_entity.type
_entity.pdbx_description
1 polymer ?
#
loop_
_entity_poly.entity_id
_entity_poly.type
_entity_poly.pdbx_seq_one_letter_code
_entity_poly.pdbx_strand_id
1 'polypeptide(L)'
;MSTLFLVFLAGAASGALSMQLGLHDRLHRVTAASRETSRDAVLQKFKTELDLSGDQSQKIALVLDDYRMYYQSLQDQFDDLRSTGRTRILQILNPEQRDKFEKMMNELAPQLAPSTNSSK
;
A
#
# COMPACT_ATOMS: atom_id res chain seq x y z
N MET A 1 -33.78 -16.06 -13.00
CA MET A 1 -32.55 -15.96 -12.17
C MET A 1 -31.24 -16.08 -12.95
N SER A 2 -31.18 -16.66 -14.16
CA SER A 2 -29.92 -16.85 -14.90
C SER A 2 -29.28 -15.59 -15.52
N THR A 3 -30.05 -14.54 -15.79
CA THR A 3 -29.52 -13.32 -16.43
C THR A 3 -28.60 -12.52 -15.50
N LEU A 4 -28.90 -12.49 -14.20
CA LEU A 4 -28.03 -11.83 -13.20
C LEU A 4 -26.67 -12.50 -13.08
N PHE A 5 -26.62 -13.84 -13.17
CA PHE A 5 -25.36 -14.59 -13.16
C PHE A 5 -24.50 -14.27 -14.38
N LEU A 6 -25.09 -14.16 -15.57
CA LEU A 6 -24.36 -13.80 -16.79
C LEU A 6 -23.80 -12.38 -16.73
N VAL A 7 -24.57 -11.41 -16.23
CA VAL A 7 -24.10 -10.03 -16.08
C VAL A 7 -23.01 -9.93 -15.00
N PHE A 8 -23.13 -10.69 -13.91
CA PHE A 8 -22.10 -10.78 -12.87
C PHE A 8 -20.79 -11.39 -13.41
N LEU A 9 -20.88 -12.47 -14.18
CA LEU A 9 -19.71 -13.12 -14.79
C LEU A 9 -19.03 -12.21 -15.84
N ALA A 10 -19.83 -11.50 -16.64
CA ALA A 10 -19.32 -10.54 -17.62
C ALA A 10 -18.66 -9.33 -16.94
N GLY A 11 -19.24 -8.83 -15.85
CA GLY A 11 -18.65 -7.78 -15.02
C GLY A 11 -17.33 -8.22 -14.38
N ALA A 12 -17.27 -9.43 -13.83
CA ALA A 12 -16.06 -9.99 -13.22
C ALA A 12 -14.95 -10.19 -14.26
N ALA A 13 -15.27 -10.70 -15.45
CA ALA A 13 -14.30 -10.87 -16.54
C ALA A 13 -13.76 -9.51 -17.03
N SER A 14 -14.64 -8.51 -17.17
CA SER A 14 -14.25 -7.15 -17.57
C SER A 14 -13.35 -6.47 -16.52
N GLY A 15 -13.64 -6.68 -15.23
CA GLY A 15 -12.79 -6.20 -14.13
C GLY A 15 -11.42 -6.88 -14.09
N ALA A 16 -11.38 -8.21 -14.25
CA ALA A 16 -10.13 -8.98 -14.26
C ALA A 16 -9.21 -8.58 -15.42
N LEU A 17 -9.77 -8.40 -16.63
CA LEU A 17 -9.02 -7.91 -17.79
C LEU A 17 -8.48 -6.49 -17.60
N SER A 18 -9.25 -5.61 -16.93
CA SER A 18 -8.81 -4.25 -16.61
C SER A 18 -7.64 -4.23 -15.62
N MET A 19 -7.62 -5.14 -14.65
CA MET A 19 -6.50 -5.29 -13.71
C MET A 19 -5.25 -5.89 -14.37
N GLN A 20 -5.43 -6.85 -15.29
CA GLN A 20 -4.33 -7.54 -15.96
C GLN A 20 -3.57 -6.67 -16.97
N LEU A 21 -4.21 -5.63 -17.54
CA LEU A 21 -3.64 -4.76 -18.58
C LEU A 21 -2.92 -3.49 -18.08
N GLY A 22 -2.52 -3.42 -16.81
CA GLY A 22 -1.63 -2.35 -16.32
C GLY A 22 -2.24 -1.38 -15.32
N LEU A 23 -3.31 -1.79 -14.63
CA LEU A 23 -3.81 -1.02 -13.49
C LEU A 23 -2.79 -0.95 -12.37
N HIS A 24 -1.92 -1.96 -12.22
CA HIS A 24 -0.90 -2.02 -11.19
C HIS A 24 0.12 -0.85 -11.32
N ASP A 25 0.64 -0.59 -12.52
CA ASP A 25 1.54 0.54 -12.78
C ASP A 25 0.84 1.89 -12.62
N ARG A 26 -0.43 2.00 -13.03
CA ARG A 26 -1.20 3.24 -12.84
C ARG A 26 -1.54 3.49 -11.38
N LEU A 27 -1.83 2.47 -10.58
CA LEU A 27 -2.09 2.61 -9.15
C LEU A 27 -0.81 3.05 -8.42
N HIS A 28 0.34 2.46 -8.75
CA HIS A 28 1.64 2.89 -8.24
C HIS A 28 1.97 4.33 -8.64
N ARG A 29 1.67 4.73 -9.89
CA ARG A 29 1.90 6.11 -10.34
C ARG A 29 0.97 7.14 -9.70
N VAL A 30 -0.31 6.81 -9.52
CA VAL A 30 -1.29 7.68 -8.85
C VAL A 30 -0.96 7.82 -7.36
N THR A 31 -0.57 6.73 -6.69
CA THR A 31 -0.11 6.78 -5.30
C THR A 31 1.22 7.52 -5.16
N ALA A 32 2.15 7.36 -6.11
CA ALA A 32 3.40 8.13 -6.14
C ALA A 32 3.14 9.64 -6.27
N ALA A 33 2.28 10.05 -7.21
CA ALA A 33 1.89 11.45 -7.40
C ALA A 33 1.16 12.03 -6.19
N SER A 34 0.24 11.28 -5.58
CA SER A 34 -0.44 11.72 -4.35
C SER A 34 0.54 11.92 -3.19
N ARG A 35 1.56 11.05 -3.07
CA ARG A 35 2.58 11.14 -2.02
C ARG A 35 3.57 12.29 -2.26
N GLU A 36 3.87 12.62 -3.51
CA GLU A 36 4.69 13.80 -3.88
C GLU A 36 3.99 15.09 -3.45
N THR A 37 2.68 15.22 -3.71
CA THR A 37 1.85 16.32 -3.20
C THR A 37 1.85 16.42 -1.68
N SER A 38 1.85 15.30 -0.95
CA SER A 38 1.92 15.31 0.52
C SER A 38 3.27 15.80 1.05
N ARG A 39 4.38 15.46 0.38
CA ARG A 39 5.72 15.93 0.76
C ARG A 39 5.86 17.43 0.57
N ASP A 40 5.42 17.94 -0.57
CA ASP A 40 5.47 19.38 -0.85
C ASP A 40 4.61 20.18 0.12
N ALA A 41 3.44 19.65 0.52
CA ALA A 41 2.61 20.26 1.54
C ALA A 41 3.32 20.35 2.91
N VAL A 42 4.01 19.28 3.33
CA VAL A 42 4.78 19.26 4.60
C VAL A 42 5.95 20.23 4.55
N LEU A 43 6.70 20.25 3.44
CA LEU A 43 7.82 21.17 3.26
C LEU A 43 7.35 22.63 3.25
N GLN A 44 6.25 22.95 2.56
CA GLN A 44 5.67 24.30 2.55
C GLN A 44 5.19 24.74 3.93
N LYS A 45 4.60 23.82 4.72
CA LYS A 45 4.26 24.09 6.11
C LYS A 45 5.51 24.42 6.93
N PHE A 46 6.58 23.63 6.81
CA PHE A 46 7.83 23.89 7.53
C PHE A 46 8.49 25.21 7.11
N LYS A 47 8.44 25.54 5.81
CA LYS A 47 8.94 26.82 5.31
C LYS A 47 8.20 28.00 5.91
N THR A 48 6.89 27.89 6.04
CA THR A 48 6.02 28.97 6.53
C THR A 48 6.09 29.13 8.05
N GLU A 49 6.08 28.01 8.79
CA GLU A 49 6.03 28.01 10.26
C GLU A 49 7.40 28.21 10.91
N LEU A 50 8.49 27.80 10.25
CA LEU A 50 9.85 27.89 10.78
C LEU A 50 10.69 28.97 10.09
N ASP A 51 10.09 29.72 9.16
CA ASP A 51 10.71 30.79 8.37
C ASP A 51 12.05 30.35 7.74
N LEU A 52 12.00 29.20 7.04
CA LEU A 52 13.21 28.55 6.52
C LEU A 52 13.78 29.35 5.35
N SER A 53 15.09 29.64 5.42
CA SER A 53 15.84 30.13 4.27
C SER A 53 15.83 29.12 3.11
N GLY A 54 16.16 29.58 1.90
CA GLY A 54 16.23 28.73 0.71
C GLY A 54 17.16 27.52 0.90
N ASP A 55 18.33 27.73 1.50
CA ASP A 55 19.33 26.68 1.76
C ASP A 55 18.84 25.67 2.82
N GLN A 56 18.19 26.14 3.88
CA GLN A 56 17.59 25.25 4.90
C GLN A 56 16.44 24.41 4.33
N SER A 57 15.60 25.03 3.49
CA SER A 57 14.49 24.35 2.82
C SER A 57 14.98 23.20 1.95
N GLN A 58 16.08 23.42 1.23
CA GLN A 58 16.66 22.42 0.33
C GLN A 58 17.25 21.24 1.11
N LYS A 59 17.94 21.52 2.22
CA LYS A 59 18.47 20.48 3.13
C LYS A 59 17.35 19.65 3.77
N ILE A 60 16.29 20.29 4.25
CA ILE A 60 15.13 19.59 4.84
C ILE A 60 14.40 18.76 3.77
N ALA A 61 14.28 19.27 2.54
CA ALA A 61 13.68 18.53 1.45
C ALA A 61 14.43 17.22 1.13
N LEU A 62 15.77 17.22 1.20
CA LEU A 62 16.60 16.02 1.04
C LEU A 62 16.37 15.03 2.18
N VAL A 63 16.39 15.51 3.43
CA VAL A 63 16.14 14.66 4.61
C VAL A 63 14.76 14.00 4.55
N LEU A 64 13.72 14.75 4.16
CA LEU A 64 12.37 14.20 3.99
C LEU A 64 12.31 13.12 2.89
N ASP A 65 13.11 13.25 1.85
CA ASP A 65 13.19 12.28 0.76
C ASP A 65 13.88 10.99 1.22
N ASP A 66 15.02 11.11 1.91
CA ASP A 66 15.75 9.99 2.50
C ASP A 66 14.87 9.20 3.49
N TYR A 67 14.15 9.91 4.38
CA TYR A 67 13.21 9.26 5.30
C TYR A 67 12.15 8.46 4.55
N ARG A 68 11.57 9.04 3.50
CA ARG A 68 10.54 8.37 2.70
C ARG A 68 11.09 7.12 2.03
N MET A 69 12.25 7.22 1.38
CA MET A 69 12.90 6.09 0.73
C MET A 69 13.19 4.97 1.73
N TYR A 70 13.69 5.32 2.91
CA TYR A 70 13.93 4.37 3.99
C TYR A 70 12.65 3.66 4.44
N TYR A 71 11.58 4.40 4.72
CA TYR A 71 10.28 3.81 5.09
C TYR A 71 9.71 2.90 4.02
N GLN A 72 9.79 3.28 2.74
CA GLN A 72 9.34 2.43 1.63
C GLN A 72 10.14 1.13 1.59
N SER A 73 11.47 1.22 1.70
CA SER A 73 12.34 0.03 1.69
C SER A 73 12.04 -0.93 2.84
N LEU A 74 11.68 -0.40 4.02
CA LEU A 74 11.27 -1.22 5.14
C LEU A 74 9.91 -1.86 4.90
N GLN A 75 8.96 -1.13 4.33
CA GLN A 75 7.65 -1.67 4.01
C GLN A 75 7.75 -2.86 3.05
N ASP A 76 8.56 -2.71 1.99
CA ASP A 76 8.79 -3.79 1.02
C ASP A 76 9.42 -5.03 1.68
N GLN A 77 10.38 -4.83 2.60
CA GLN A 77 10.98 -5.91 3.39
C GLN A 77 9.98 -6.58 4.35
N PHE A 78 9.09 -5.80 4.97
CA PHE A 78 8.04 -6.33 5.84
C PHE A 78 7.01 -7.15 5.05
N ASP A 79 6.66 -6.72 3.85
CA ASP A 79 5.72 -7.43 2.98
C ASP A 79 6.31 -8.76 2.49
N ASP A 80 7.59 -8.78 2.12
CA ASP A 80 8.31 -10.01 1.76
C ASP A 80 8.43 -10.98 2.95
N LEU A 81 8.77 -10.47 4.14
CA LEU A 81 8.81 -11.26 5.37
C LEU A 81 7.44 -11.86 5.70
N ARG A 82 6.35 -11.09 5.54
CA ARG A 82 4.99 -11.57 5.72
C ARG A 82 4.63 -12.65 4.72
N SER A 83 4.96 -12.48 3.44
CA SER A 83 4.73 -13.47 2.39
C SER A 83 5.48 -14.78 2.66
N THR A 84 6.74 -14.67 3.03
CA THR A 84 7.60 -15.81 3.39
C THR A 84 7.07 -16.53 4.64
N GLY A 85 6.69 -15.77 5.67
CA GLY A 85 6.09 -16.31 6.89
C GLY A 85 4.77 -17.04 6.61
N ARG A 86 3.89 -16.44 5.81
CA ARG A 86 2.62 -17.04 5.37
C ARG A 86 2.85 -18.37 4.66
N THR A 87 3.81 -18.41 3.74
CA THR A 87 4.14 -19.62 2.97
C THR A 87 4.62 -20.75 3.90
N ARG A 88 5.49 -20.44 4.86
CA ARG A 88 5.96 -21.43 5.84
C ARG A 88 4.83 -21.97 6.71
N ILE A 89 3.92 -21.11 7.16
CA ILE A 89 2.74 -21.55 7.94
C ILE A 89 1.89 -22.50 7.10
N LEU A 90 1.59 -22.16 5.85
CA LEU A 90 0.81 -23.03 4.95
C LEU A 90 1.44 -24.42 4.73
N GLN A 91 2.78 -24.52 4.74
CA GLN A 91 3.48 -25.80 4.62
C GLN A 91 3.31 -26.71 5.85
N ILE A 92 3.15 -26.12 7.04
CA ILE A 92 2.94 -26.86 8.30
C ILE A 92 1.50 -27.34 8.43
N LEU A 93 0.54 -26.57 7.88
CA LEU A 93 -0.89 -26.84 8.00
C LEU A 93 -1.36 -27.95 7.06
N ASN A 94 -2.34 -28.72 7.54
CA ASN A 94 -3.09 -29.67 6.71
C ASN A 94 -4.10 -28.94 5.78
N PRO A 95 -4.67 -29.61 4.76
CA PRO A 95 -5.54 -28.97 3.78
C PRO A 95 -6.74 -28.20 4.37
N GLU A 96 -7.44 -28.77 5.35
CA GLU A 96 -8.60 -28.09 5.99
C GLU A 96 -8.17 -26.87 6.81
N GLN A 97 -6.99 -26.92 7.45
CA GLN A 97 -6.45 -25.80 8.21
C GLN A 97 -5.98 -24.64 7.32
N ARG A 98 -5.51 -24.92 6.10
CA ARG A 98 -5.10 -23.88 5.14
C ARG A 98 -6.25 -22.95 4.80
N ASP A 99 -7.40 -23.51 4.43
CA ASP A 99 -8.59 -22.72 4.09
C ASP A 99 -9.06 -21.82 5.24
N LYS A 100 -8.98 -22.33 6.47
CA LYS A 100 -9.31 -21.54 7.67
C LYS A 100 -8.28 -20.44 7.92
N PHE A 101 -6.99 -20.74 7.75
CA PHE A 101 -5.91 -19.77 7.91
C PHE A 101 -6.00 -18.64 6.89
N GLU A 102 -6.31 -18.93 5.63
CA GLU A 102 -6.47 -17.88 4.62
C GLU A 102 -7.64 -16.94 4.92
N LYS A 103 -8.77 -17.49 5.40
CA LYS A 103 -9.90 -16.68 5.86
C LYS A 103 -9.52 -15.76 7.03
N MET A 104 -8.84 -16.30 8.04
CA MET A 104 -8.36 -15.51 9.19
C MET A 104 -7.39 -14.41 8.74
N MET A 105 -6.48 -14.70 7.82
CA MET A 105 -5.53 -13.71 7.29
C MET A 105 -6.22 -12.59 6.52
N ASN A 106 -7.29 -12.89 5.77
CA ASN A 106 -8.04 -11.87 5.04
C ASN A 106 -8.86 -10.96 5.98
N GLU A 107 -9.36 -11.49 7.09
CA GLU A 107 -10.06 -10.73 8.13
C GLU A 107 -9.10 -9.88 8.98
N LEU A 108 -7.87 -10.36 9.19
CA LEU A 108 -6.82 -9.68 9.95
C LEU A 108 -5.98 -8.71 9.11
N ALA A 109 -5.91 -8.87 7.79
CA ALA A 109 -5.19 -7.95 6.89
C ALA A 109 -5.53 -6.47 7.12
N PRO A 110 -6.81 -6.05 7.26
CA PRO A 110 -7.14 -4.66 7.59
C PRO A 110 -6.74 -4.23 9.01
N GLN A 111 -6.54 -5.18 9.95
CA GLN A 111 -6.17 -4.90 11.35
C GLN A 111 -4.64 -4.91 11.57
N LEU A 112 -3.90 -5.64 10.73
CA LEU A 112 -2.44 -5.76 10.76
C LEU A 112 -1.74 -4.75 9.86
N ALA A 113 -2.50 -4.01 9.03
CA ALA A 113 -2.00 -2.80 8.40
C ALA A 113 -1.55 -1.84 9.50
N PRO A 114 -0.34 -1.24 9.40
CA PRO A 114 0.10 -0.26 10.39
C PRO A 114 -0.98 0.81 10.48
N SER A 115 -1.53 1.02 11.68
CA SER A 115 -2.49 2.07 11.93
C SER A 115 -1.83 3.40 11.58
N THR A 116 -2.09 3.87 10.36
CA THR A 116 -1.72 5.22 9.95
C THR A 116 -2.57 6.12 10.82
N ASN A 117 -1.96 6.60 11.90
CA ASN A 117 -2.53 7.52 12.86
C ASN A 117 -2.93 8.80 12.13
N SER A 118 -4.16 8.82 11.60
CA SER A 118 -4.82 10.03 11.16
C SER A 118 -5.23 10.78 12.42
N SER A 119 -4.26 11.45 13.03
CA SER A 119 -4.53 12.39 14.11
C SER A 119 -5.36 13.54 13.54
N LYS A 120 -6.55 13.66 14.11
CA LYS A 120 -7.47 14.77 13.97
C LYS A 120 -6.85 16.06 14.51
#